data_AF-A0A484KDW4-F1
#
_entry.id   AF-A0A484KDW4-F1
#
_cell.length_a   1.000
_cell.length_b   1.000
_cell.length_c   1.000
_cell.angle_alpha   90.00
_cell.angle_beta   90.00
_cell.angle_gamma   90.00
#
_symmetry.space_group_name_H-M   'P 1'
#
loop_
_entity.id
_entity.type
_entity.pdbx_description
1 polymer ?
#
loop_
_entity_poly.entity_id
_entity_poly.type
_entity_poly.pdbx_seq_one_letter_code
_entity_poly.pdbx_strand_id
1 'polypeptide(L)'
;MLVNVASDEAAEKCERTFILQLLSSANSKEILNKSATDYILNYDPSRHSFPQREQLQQQYGGKAQQEKFNFFFKSKLVNNTIPDPDVPHGCDNSSTEFDLQLGSKPKIGSGDVNETITGVLSNVSLEGLGPQWIRPRPPRLPVLDGELVWLNPDSNYELKWDHGMCADTSRGAAMRDSIAKALKGPLAPAHQEQVVSELANDPKLVYHCGLTPRKLPELVENNPVIAVEVLTKFVNSPEIAEYFRVLVNMEMSLHSMEVVNRLTQAVDLPTEFIHMYITNCISSCENIKDKYMQNRLVRLVCVFLQSLIRNKIIDVQDLFIEVQAFCIEFSRIREAAGLFRLLKALDDSVEATPTPAAT
;
A
#
# COMPACT_ATOMS: atom_id res chain seq x y z
N MET A 1 -27.99 -0.90 60.44
CA MET A 1 -29.16 -0.03 60.17
C MET A 1 -30.47 -0.69 60.61
N LEU A 2 -30.84 -1.86 60.07
CA LEU A 2 -32.09 -2.57 60.43
C LEU A 2 -32.24 -2.87 61.94
N VAL A 3 -31.16 -3.23 62.65
CA VAL A 3 -31.17 -3.45 64.10
C VAL A 3 -31.57 -2.19 64.88
N ASN A 4 -31.16 -1.00 64.44
CA ASN A 4 -31.48 0.26 65.09
C ASN A 4 -32.96 0.63 64.91
N VAL A 5 -33.54 0.30 63.76
CA VAL A 5 -34.96 0.57 63.46
C VAL A 5 -35.87 -0.43 64.20
N ALA A 6 -35.46 -1.70 64.32
CA ALA A 6 -36.22 -2.70 65.08
C ALA A 6 -36.35 -2.37 66.59
N SER A 7 -35.36 -1.65 67.13
CA SER A 7 -35.29 -1.29 68.55
C SER A 7 -35.80 0.13 68.86
N ASP A 8 -36.33 0.84 67.86
CA ASP A 8 -36.89 2.19 68.05
C ASP A 8 -38.28 2.12 68.71
N GLU A 9 -38.42 2.68 69.90
CA GLU A 9 -39.69 2.66 70.65
C GLU A 9 -40.76 3.58 70.09
N ALA A 10 -40.39 4.55 69.27
CA ALA A 10 -41.34 5.50 68.66
C ALA A 10 -42.02 4.95 67.39
N ALA A 11 -41.51 3.87 66.80
CA ALA A 11 -42.07 3.25 65.61
C ALA A 11 -43.26 2.32 65.91
N GLU A 12 -44.17 2.16 64.94
CA GLU A 12 -45.34 1.31 65.11
C GLU A 12 -44.95 -0.15 65.36
N LYS A 13 -45.66 -0.79 66.30
CA LYS A 13 -45.34 -2.17 66.73
C LYS A 13 -45.37 -3.17 65.58
N CYS A 14 -46.27 -2.98 64.62
CA CYS A 14 -46.41 -3.80 63.42
C CYS A 14 -45.14 -3.80 62.57
N GLU A 15 -44.57 -2.61 62.32
CA GLU A 15 -43.37 -2.44 61.51
C GLU A 15 -42.14 -3.02 62.21
N ARG A 16 -42.02 -2.80 63.52
CA ARG A 16 -40.94 -3.36 64.33
C ARG A 16 -40.97 -4.89 64.33
N THR A 17 -42.14 -5.50 64.46
CA THR A 17 -42.30 -6.96 64.38
C THR A 17 -41.92 -7.49 63.00
N PHE A 18 -42.36 -6.81 61.93
CA PHE A 18 -42.01 -7.20 60.57
C PHE A 18 -40.49 -7.22 60.37
N ILE A 19 -39.79 -6.18 60.83
CA ILE A 19 -38.33 -6.08 60.74
C ILE A 19 -37.65 -7.18 61.60
N LEU A 20 -38.14 -7.46 62.80
CA LEU A 20 -37.61 -8.55 63.64
C LEU A 20 -37.80 -9.94 63.00
N GLN A 21 -38.94 -10.15 62.33
CA GLN A 21 -39.20 -11.42 61.63
C GLN A 21 -38.35 -11.56 60.36
N LEU A 22 -38.02 -10.44 59.70
CA LEU A 22 -37.07 -10.40 58.59
C LEU A 22 -35.65 -10.73 59.06
N LEU A 23 -35.23 -10.19 60.22
CA LEU A 23 -33.90 -10.43 60.80
C LEU A 23 -33.72 -11.87 61.31
N SER A 24 -34.79 -12.52 61.78
CA SER A 24 -34.69 -13.87 62.38
C SER A 24 -34.60 -15.02 61.36
N SER A 25 -34.76 -14.77 60.05
CA SER A 25 -34.60 -15.70 58.90
C SER A 25 -35.38 -17.03 58.93
N ALA A 26 -35.89 -17.50 60.06
CA ALA A 26 -36.48 -18.84 60.19
C ALA A 26 -37.94 -18.91 59.69
N ASN A 27 -38.67 -17.78 59.65
CA ASN A 27 -40.07 -17.72 59.21
C ASN A 27 -40.34 -16.72 58.06
N SER A 28 -39.31 -16.37 57.27
CA SER A 28 -39.40 -15.33 56.23
C SER A 28 -40.27 -15.72 55.02
N LYS A 29 -40.44 -17.02 54.74
CA LYS A 29 -41.17 -17.50 53.56
C LYS A 29 -42.67 -17.23 53.58
N GLU A 30 -43.30 -17.22 54.76
CA GLU A 30 -44.75 -16.93 54.86
C GLU A 30 -45.06 -15.44 54.72
N ILE A 31 -44.12 -14.56 55.09
CA ILE A 31 -44.29 -13.11 54.99
C ILE A 31 -44.12 -12.64 53.55
N LEU A 32 -43.12 -13.17 52.84
CA LEU A 32 -42.82 -12.76 51.47
C LEU A 32 -43.95 -13.06 50.47
N ASN A 33 -44.88 -13.96 50.83
CA ASN A 33 -46.04 -14.30 50.02
C ASN A 33 -47.31 -13.49 50.37
N LYS A 34 -47.24 -12.58 51.35
CA LYS A 34 -48.37 -11.74 51.76
C LYS A 34 -48.17 -10.30 51.31
N SER A 35 -49.25 -9.66 50.87
CA SER A 35 -49.26 -8.21 50.63
C SER A 35 -49.08 -7.44 51.94
N ALA A 36 -48.51 -6.23 51.87
CA ALA A 36 -48.34 -5.36 53.04
C ALA A 36 -49.67 -5.08 53.77
N THR A 37 -50.76 -4.91 53.02
CA THR A 37 -52.10 -4.71 53.57
C THR A 37 -52.61 -5.92 54.34
N ASP A 38 -52.37 -7.13 53.84
CA ASP A 38 -52.81 -8.38 54.46
C ASP A 38 -51.99 -8.73 55.70
N TYR A 39 -50.74 -8.27 55.77
CA TYR A 39 -49.89 -8.40 56.95
C TYR A 39 -50.37 -7.50 58.09
N ILE A 40 -50.71 -6.25 57.79
CA ILE A 40 -51.20 -5.28 58.78
C ILE A 40 -52.57 -5.70 59.33
N LEU A 41 -53.48 -6.18 58.47
CA LEU A 41 -54.84 -6.59 58.88
C LEU A 41 -54.88 -7.84 59.76
N ASN A 42 -53.90 -8.74 59.63
CA ASN A 42 -53.81 -9.98 60.41
C ASN A 42 -52.77 -9.89 61.56
N TYR A 43 -52.32 -8.67 61.89
CA TYR A 43 -51.31 -8.46 62.92
C TYR A 43 -51.89 -8.60 64.33
N ASP A 44 -51.31 -9.50 65.13
CA ASP A 44 -51.66 -9.67 66.54
C ASP A 44 -50.50 -9.19 67.43
N PRO A 45 -50.63 -8.03 68.10
CA PRO A 45 -49.58 -7.44 68.92
C PRO A 45 -49.17 -8.29 70.12
N SER A 46 -50.01 -9.26 70.52
CA SER A 46 -49.79 -10.08 71.72
C SER A 46 -48.81 -11.25 71.51
N ARG A 47 -48.47 -11.57 70.26
CA ARG A 47 -47.66 -12.73 69.89
C ARG A 47 -46.15 -12.47 69.81
N HIS A 48 -45.72 -11.22 69.99
CA HIS A 48 -44.34 -10.81 69.72
C HIS A 48 -43.72 -10.07 70.91
N SER A 49 -42.57 -10.57 71.37
CA SER A 49 -41.73 -9.88 72.36
C SER A 49 -40.71 -8.98 71.64
N PHE A 50 -40.49 -7.78 72.18
CA PHE A 50 -39.56 -6.79 71.62
C PHE A 50 -38.31 -6.72 72.50
N PRO A 51 -37.18 -7.34 72.08
CA PRO A 51 -35.94 -7.31 72.85
C PRO A 51 -35.27 -5.93 72.80
N GLN A 52 -34.47 -5.62 73.82
CA GLN A 52 -33.70 -4.38 73.92
C GLN A 52 -32.56 -4.33 72.89
N ARG A 53 -32.13 -3.11 72.56
CA ARG A 53 -31.16 -2.83 71.50
C ARG A 53 -29.83 -3.57 71.68
N GLU A 54 -29.31 -3.66 72.91
CA GLU A 54 -28.03 -4.34 73.15
C GLU A 54 -28.10 -5.84 72.82
N GLN A 55 -29.25 -6.50 73.06
CA GLN A 55 -29.44 -7.92 72.74
C GLN A 55 -29.49 -8.18 71.23
N LEU A 56 -30.22 -7.34 70.48
CA LEU A 56 -30.29 -7.47 69.02
C LEU A 56 -28.94 -7.21 68.36
N GLN A 57 -28.14 -6.29 68.93
CA GLN A 57 -26.83 -5.97 68.40
C GLN A 57 -25.81 -7.08 68.67
N GLN A 58 -25.87 -7.77 69.81
CA GLN A 58 -25.06 -8.97 70.03
C GLN A 58 -25.46 -10.14 69.12
N GLN A 59 -26.76 -10.34 68.86
CA GLN A 59 -27.25 -11.49 68.10
C GLN A 59 -27.02 -11.34 66.58
N TYR A 60 -27.14 -10.12 66.04
CA TYR A 60 -27.11 -9.86 64.59
C TYR A 60 -25.98 -8.93 64.15
N GLY A 61 -25.31 -8.22 65.06
CA GLY A 61 -24.28 -7.23 64.71
C GLY A 61 -22.98 -7.81 64.15
N GLY A 62 -22.65 -9.07 64.44
CA GLY A 62 -21.40 -9.71 64.04
C GLY A 62 -21.49 -10.75 62.91
N LYS A 63 -22.69 -11.07 62.41
CA LYS A 63 -22.91 -12.13 61.38
C LYS A 63 -23.50 -11.59 60.08
N ALA A 64 -23.05 -10.44 59.62
CA ALA A 64 -23.21 -10.09 58.20
C ALA A 64 -22.26 -10.99 57.40
N GLN A 65 -22.67 -12.23 57.13
CA GLN A 65 -22.06 -13.01 56.05
C GLN A 65 -22.15 -12.15 54.80
N GLN A 66 -21.02 -11.83 54.19
CA GLN A 66 -20.98 -11.24 52.85
C GLN A 66 -21.67 -12.23 51.91
N GLU A 67 -22.98 -12.07 51.69
CA GLU A 67 -23.68 -12.73 50.62
C GLU A 67 -23.01 -12.27 49.32
N LYS A 68 -22.31 -13.19 48.68
CA LYS A 68 -21.82 -13.01 47.31
C LYS A 68 -23.04 -12.94 46.40
N PHE A 69 -23.56 -11.73 46.19
CA PHE A 69 -24.41 -11.46 45.05
C PHE A 69 -23.60 -11.72 43.78
N ASN A 70 -23.96 -12.77 43.05
CA ASN A 70 -23.38 -13.06 41.74
C ASN A 70 -23.89 -12.01 40.73
N PHE A 71 -23.25 -10.84 40.70
CA PHE A 71 -23.36 -9.93 39.57
C PHE A 71 -22.37 -10.33 38.48
N PHE A 72 -22.81 -10.26 37.23
CA PHE A 72 -22.07 -10.73 36.05
C PHE A 72 -20.81 -9.91 35.70
N PHE A 73 -20.53 -8.83 36.43
CA PHE A 73 -19.28 -8.09 36.33
C PHE A 73 -18.24 -8.66 37.30
N LYS A 74 -17.60 -9.76 36.88
CA LYS A 74 -16.41 -10.33 37.53
C LYS A 74 -15.19 -9.43 37.33
N SER A 75 -15.07 -8.32 38.05
CA SER A 75 -13.77 -7.67 38.26
C SER A 75 -13.93 -6.44 39.14
N LYS A 76 -13.26 -6.46 40.29
CA LYS A 76 -13.14 -5.40 41.29
C LYS A 76 -14.36 -5.30 42.22
N LEU A 77 -14.24 -6.05 43.31
CA LEU A 77 -14.89 -5.80 44.59
C LEU A 77 -14.64 -4.34 44.96
N VAL A 78 -15.60 -3.45 44.71
CA VAL A 78 -15.52 -2.08 45.21
C VAL A 78 -15.89 -2.16 46.68
N ASN A 79 -14.88 -2.27 47.55
CA ASN A 79 -15.05 -1.84 48.93
C ASN A 79 -15.27 -0.33 48.86
N ASN A 80 -16.54 0.09 48.70
CA ASN A 80 -16.96 1.48 48.70
C ASN A 80 -16.93 2.03 50.12
N THR A 81 -15.72 2.14 50.67
CA THR A 81 -15.45 3.01 51.80
C THR A 81 -14.36 3.96 51.35
N ILE A 82 -14.79 5.11 50.84
CA ILE A 82 -13.89 6.23 50.53
C ILE A 82 -13.56 6.87 51.89
N PRO A 83 -12.30 6.90 52.33
CA PRO A 83 -11.92 7.67 53.52
C PRO A 83 -12.14 9.15 53.24
N ASP A 84 -12.49 9.91 54.28
CA ASP A 84 -12.71 11.35 54.18
C ASP A 84 -11.49 12.04 53.53
N PRO A 85 -11.66 12.74 52.39
CA PRO A 85 -10.56 13.33 51.64
C PRO A 85 -9.79 14.42 52.41
N ASP A 86 -10.34 14.98 53.48
CA ASP A 86 -9.67 15.99 54.29
C ASP A 86 -8.72 15.40 55.36
N VAL A 87 -8.66 14.08 55.50
CA VAL A 87 -7.74 13.40 56.44
C VAL A 87 -6.66 12.64 55.67
N PRO A 88 -5.39 13.06 55.71
CA PRO A 88 -4.30 12.38 55.04
C PRO A 88 -4.09 10.95 55.57
N HIS A 89 -3.69 10.04 54.68
CA HIS A 89 -3.39 8.66 55.06
C HIS A 89 -2.21 8.57 56.05
N GLY A 90 -2.49 8.07 57.26
CA GLY A 90 -1.49 7.84 58.31
C GLY A 90 -1.64 8.71 59.56
N CYS A 91 -2.62 9.61 59.63
CA CYS A 91 -2.91 10.40 60.83
C CYS A 91 -3.60 9.55 61.92
N ASP A 92 -3.03 9.56 63.13
CA ASP A 92 -3.72 9.07 64.33
C ASP A 92 -4.64 10.19 64.84
N ASN A 93 -5.95 9.91 64.94
CA ASN A 93 -6.97 10.88 65.35
C ASN A 93 -6.76 11.43 66.78
N SER A 94 -5.76 10.95 67.52
CA SER A 94 -5.45 11.36 68.90
C SER A 94 -4.18 12.21 69.07
N SER A 95 -3.50 12.62 67.99
CA SER A 95 -2.28 13.43 68.12
C SER A 95 -2.56 14.90 68.51
N THR A 96 -1.84 15.41 69.52
CA THR A 96 -1.93 16.80 70.02
C THR A 96 -1.33 17.86 69.07
N GLU A 97 -0.98 17.50 67.83
CA GLU A 97 -0.38 18.41 66.83
C GLU A 97 -1.38 19.38 66.17
N PHE A 98 -2.68 19.25 66.48
CA PHE A 98 -3.72 20.18 66.02
C PHE A 98 -4.00 21.34 67.00
N ASP A 99 -3.40 21.31 68.20
CA ASP A 99 -3.45 22.47 69.09
C ASP A 99 -2.25 23.36 68.79
N LEU A 100 -2.49 24.51 68.13
CA LEU A 100 -1.84 25.80 68.47
C LEU A 100 -2.36 26.98 67.62
N GLN A 101 -3.00 27.89 68.34
CA GLN A 101 -2.78 29.34 68.42
C GLN A 101 -2.47 30.20 67.18
N LEU A 102 -3.17 31.34 67.15
CA LEU A 102 -3.18 32.37 66.11
C LEU A 102 -1.79 32.98 65.87
N GLY A 103 -1.17 32.72 64.70
CA GLY A 103 0.00 33.50 64.25
C GLY A 103 0.99 32.85 63.28
N SER A 104 0.93 31.54 63.03
CA SER A 104 1.83 30.85 62.08
C SER A 104 1.04 30.04 61.05
N LYS A 105 1.51 30.03 59.79
CA LYS A 105 0.89 29.25 58.70
C LYS A 105 1.25 27.77 58.85
N PRO A 106 0.30 26.82 58.81
CA PRO A 106 0.64 25.46 58.47
C PRO A 106 0.81 25.37 56.94
N LYS A 107 2.06 25.16 56.50
CA LYS A 107 2.36 24.60 55.18
C LYS A 107 2.51 23.11 55.39
N ILE A 108 1.62 22.30 54.81
CA ILE A 108 1.83 20.94 54.26
C ILE A 108 0.45 20.32 53.99
N GLY A 109 0.24 19.76 52.79
CA GLY A 109 -0.91 18.88 52.50
C GLY A 109 -1.93 19.32 51.43
N SER A 110 -1.74 20.44 50.72
CA SER A 110 -2.62 20.78 49.58
C SER A 110 -2.21 19.98 48.34
N GLY A 111 -2.56 18.70 48.29
CA GLY A 111 -2.50 17.90 47.07
C GLY A 111 -3.37 18.54 45.98
N ASP A 112 -2.89 18.55 44.74
CA ASP A 112 -3.65 19.11 43.62
C ASP A 112 -4.91 18.26 43.40
N VAL A 113 -6.06 18.86 43.65
CA VAL A 113 -7.38 18.23 43.47
C VAL A 113 -7.53 17.71 42.05
N ASN A 114 -6.95 18.42 41.06
CA ASN A 114 -6.99 17.97 39.67
C ASN A 114 -6.13 16.74 39.43
N GLU A 115 -4.97 16.61 40.08
CA GLU A 115 -4.11 15.43 39.94
C GLU A 115 -4.78 14.19 40.55
N THR A 116 -5.50 14.38 41.66
CA THR A 116 -6.26 13.31 42.32
C THR A 116 -7.48 12.87 41.48
N ILE A 117 -8.23 13.82 40.92
CA ILE A 117 -9.36 13.54 40.01
C ILE A 117 -8.87 12.85 38.74
N THR A 118 -7.75 13.27 38.17
CA THR A 118 -7.18 12.67 36.95
C THR A 118 -6.63 11.27 37.21
N GLY A 119 -6.08 11.01 38.39
CA GLY A 119 -5.69 9.67 38.85
C GLY A 119 -6.88 8.72 39.09
N VAL A 120 -8.02 9.25 39.54
CA VAL A 120 -9.26 8.44 39.68
C VAL A 120 -9.86 8.15 38.31
N LEU A 121 -10.01 9.17 37.45
CA LEU A 121 -10.59 9.01 36.11
C LEU A 121 -9.77 8.10 35.19
N SER A 122 -8.45 8.07 35.34
CA SER A 122 -7.58 7.16 34.58
C SER A 122 -7.70 5.69 35.02
N ASN A 123 -8.20 5.43 36.23
CA ASN A 123 -8.39 4.08 36.79
C ASN A 123 -9.82 3.52 36.63
N VAL A 124 -10.80 4.37 36.32
CA VAL A 124 -12.15 3.95 35.88
C VAL A 124 -12.25 4.01 34.36
N SER A 125 -12.09 2.86 33.71
CA SER A 125 -12.48 2.75 32.30
C SER A 125 -13.99 2.92 32.21
N LEU A 126 -14.45 3.96 31.51
CA LEU A 126 -15.86 4.18 31.18
C LEU A 126 -16.35 3.21 30.08
N GLU A 127 -15.48 2.33 29.58
CA GLU A 127 -15.87 1.27 28.64
C GLU A 127 -16.86 0.31 29.30
N GLY A 128 -18.09 0.27 28.78
CA GLY A 128 -19.14 -0.64 29.23
C GLY A 128 -20.29 0.03 30.01
N LEU A 129 -20.24 1.34 30.27
CA LEU A 129 -21.36 2.09 30.85
C LEU A 129 -22.41 2.53 29.80
N GLY A 130 -22.10 2.39 28.51
CA GLY A 130 -23.07 2.56 27.43
C GLY A 130 -23.98 1.34 27.30
N PRO A 131 -25.27 1.50 26.90
CA PRO A 131 -26.13 0.35 26.64
C PRO A 131 -25.48 -0.54 25.57
N GLN A 132 -25.28 -1.82 25.90
CA GLN A 132 -24.89 -2.79 24.88
C GLN A 132 -26.06 -2.94 23.91
N TRP A 133 -25.93 -2.41 22.70
CA TRP A 133 -26.91 -2.57 21.62
C TRP A 133 -26.87 -4.00 21.07
N ILE A 134 -27.26 -4.96 21.90
CA ILE A 134 -27.37 -6.36 21.51
C ILE A 134 -28.62 -6.46 20.64
N ARG A 135 -28.43 -6.63 19.33
CA ARG A 135 -29.51 -7.01 18.43
C ARG A 135 -29.63 -8.54 18.46
N PRO A 136 -30.58 -9.13 19.22
CA PRO A 136 -30.81 -10.57 19.13
C PRO A 136 -31.11 -10.92 17.68
N ARG A 137 -30.59 -12.06 17.20
CA ARG A 137 -30.89 -12.53 15.85
C ARG A 137 -32.41 -12.67 15.72
N PRO A 138 -33.02 -12.19 14.62
CA PRO A 138 -34.46 -12.31 14.42
C PRO A 138 -34.93 -13.75 14.64
N PRO A 139 -36.05 -13.97 15.34
CA PRO A 139 -36.61 -15.32 15.47
C PRO A 139 -36.94 -15.87 14.08
N ARG A 140 -36.44 -17.06 13.78
CA ARG A 140 -36.82 -17.78 12.56
C ARG A 140 -38.19 -18.40 12.79
N LEU A 141 -39.22 -17.78 12.22
CA LEU A 141 -40.56 -18.33 12.19
C LEU A 141 -40.61 -19.51 11.20
N PRO A 142 -41.44 -20.53 11.45
CA PRO A 142 -41.68 -21.60 10.48
C PRO A 142 -42.38 -21.04 9.25
N VAL A 143 -42.04 -21.59 8.07
CA VAL A 143 -42.62 -21.18 6.79
C VAL A 143 -44.12 -21.54 6.78
N LEU A 144 -44.97 -20.57 6.44
CA LEU A 144 -46.43 -20.75 6.36
C LEU A 144 -46.83 -21.20 4.95
N ASP A 145 -47.93 -21.95 4.84
CA ASP A 145 -48.48 -22.37 3.54
C ASP A 145 -48.86 -21.13 2.70
N GLY A 146 -48.15 -20.93 1.58
CA GLY A 146 -48.32 -19.79 0.67
C GLY A 146 -47.19 -18.74 0.70
N GLU A 147 -46.18 -18.88 1.56
CA GLU A 147 -45.00 -18.01 1.51
C GLU A 147 -44.09 -18.30 0.31
N LEU A 148 -43.65 -17.23 -0.37
CA LEU A 148 -42.67 -17.32 -1.47
C LEU A 148 -41.29 -17.72 -0.92
N VAL A 149 -40.83 -18.90 -1.29
CA VAL A 149 -39.48 -19.37 -0.97
C VAL A 149 -38.49 -18.76 -1.96
N TRP A 150 -37.50 -18.02 -1.45
CA TRP A 150 -36.34 -17.60 -2.24
C TRP A 150 -35.53 -18.84 -2.62
N LEU A 151 -35.63 -19.25 -3.89
CA LEU A 151 -34.73 -20.25 -4.45
C LEU A 151 -33.38 -19.58 -4.67
N ASN A 152 -32.37 -19.97 -3.89
CA ASN A 152 -30.98 -19.68 -4.23
C ASN A 152 -30.52 -20.82 -5.14
N PRO A 153 -30.54 -20.66 -6.48
CA PRO A 153 -29.99 -21.68 -7.36
C PRO A 153 -28.52 -21.90 -7.03
N ASP A 154 -28.11 -23.17 -6.99
CA ASP A 154 -26.73 -23.55 -6.71
C ASP A 154 -25.78 -22.79 -7.65
N SER A 155 -24.74 -22.20 -7.06
CA SER A 155 -23.78 -21.32 -7.74
C SER A 155 -22.79 -22.10 -8.63
N ASN A 156 -23.28 -23.05 -9.42
CA ASN A 156 -22.49 -23.72 -10.45
C ASN A 156 -22.56 -22.90 -11.75
N TYR A 157 -22.13 -21.64 -11.68
CA TYR A 157 -21.92 -20.84 -12.88
C TYR A 157 -20.48 -21.08 -13.35
N GLU A 158 -20.31 -21.77 -14.47
CA GLU A 158 -19.04 -21.75 -15.20
C GLU A 158 -18.84 -20.33 -15.71
N LEU A 159 -17.78 -19.66 -15.25
CA LEU A 159 -17.46 -18.30 -15.65
C LEU A 159 -17.04 -18.30 -17.14
N LYS A 160 -18.00 -18.13 -18.04
CA LYS A 160 -17.74 -17.94 -19.47
C LYS A 160 -17.51 -16.46 -19.73
N TRP A 161 -16.23 -16.08 -19.74
CA TRP A 161 -15.81 -14.73 -20.11
C TRP A 161 -15.74 -14.60 -21.64
N ASP A 162 -16.45 -13.65 -22.21
CA ASP A 162 -16.24 -13.24 -23.60
C ASP A 162 -14.99 -12.36 -23.67
N HIS A 163 -13.89 -12.93 -24.17
CA HIS A 163 -12.62 -12.24 -24.31
C HIS A 163 -12.64 -11.17 -25.42
N GLY A 164 -13.71 -11.12 -26.23
CA GLY A 164 -13.95 -10.10 -27.25
C GLY A 164 -14.80 -8.92 -26.76
N MET A 165 -15.40 -9.00 -25.57
CA MET A 165 -16.23 -7.93 -25.03
C MET A 165 -15.33 -6.75 -24.62
N CYS A 166 -15.47 -5.60 -25.30
CA CYS A 166 -14.61 -4.43 -25.17
C CYS A 166 -13.16 -4.61 -25.66
N ALA A 167 -12.88 -5.64 -26.48
CA ALA A 167 -11.65 -5.63 -27.26
C ALA A 167 -11.75 -4.47 -28.26
N ASP A 168 -10.87 -3.48 -28.14
CA ASP A 168 -10.69 -2.46 -29.17
C ASP A 168 -10.40 -3.21 -30.49
N THR A 169 -11.39 -3.36 -31.37
CA THR A 169 -11.21 -3.89 -32.72
C THR A 169 -10.59 -2.84 -33.65
N SER A 170 -10.04 -1.79 -33.05
CA SER A 170 -9.32 -0.76 -33.77
C SER A 170 -8.07 -1.35 -34.41
N ARG A 171 -7.72 -0.86 -35.61
CA ARG A 171 -6.48 -1.23 -36.30
C ARG A 171 -5.24 -1.01 -35.41
N GLY A 172 -5.30 -0.06 -34.47
CA GLY A 172 -4.26 0.18 -33.48
C GLY A 172 -4.08 -0.94 -32.45
N ALA A 173 -5.14 -1.62 -32.04
CA ALA A 173 -5.03 -2.76 -31.13
C ALA A 173 -4.44 -3.99 -31.84
N ALA A 174 -4.86 -4.27 -33.08
CA ALA A 174 -4.26 -5.32 -33.90
C ALA A 174 -2.75 -5.08 -34.16
N MET A 175 -2.37 -3.82 -34.41
CA MET A 175 -0.97 -3.41 -34.51
C MET A 175 -0.22 -3.62 -33.19
N ARG A 176 -0.82 -3.23 -32.06
CA ARG A 176 -0.24 -3.43 -30.72
C ARG A 176 -0.02 -4.91 -30.40
N ASP A 177 -0.98 -5.77 -30.72
CA ASP A 177 -0.85 -7.22 -30.54
C ASP A 177 0.24 -7.80 -31.44
N SER A 178 0.37 -7.29 -32.67
CA SER A 178 1.42 -7.71 -33.60
C SER A 178 2.80 -7.29 -33.11
N ILE A 179 2.97 -6.06 -32.60
CA ILE A 179 4.21 -5.61 -31.96
C ILE A 179 4.49 -6.39 -30.68
N ALA A 180 3.48 -6.68 -29.86
CA ALA A 180 3.65 -7.50 -28.65
C ALA A 180 4.13 -8.92 -28.97
N LYS A 181 3.73 -9.49 -30.12
CA LYS A 181 4.27 -10.75 -30.63
C LYS A 181 5.70 -10.57 -31.16
N ALA A 182 5.98 -9.47 -31.88
CA ALA A 182 7.31 -9.14 -32.39
C ALA A 182 8.37 -9.00 -31.28
N LEU A 183 7.97 -8.49 -30.12
CA LEU A 183 8.85 -8.33 -28.97
C LEU A 183 9.23 -9.66 -28.31
N LYS A 184 8.39 -10.70 -28.44
CA LYS A 184 8.63 -12.02 -27.83
C LYS A 184 9.51 -12.91 -28.70
N GLY A 185 9.60 -12.64 -30.00
CA GLY A 185 10.39 -13.46 -30.92
C GLY A 185 10.22 -13.06 -32.39
N PRO A 186 10.97 -13.72 -33.29
CA PRO A 186 10.91 -13.44 -34.72
C PRO A 186 9.54 -13.79 -35.29
N LEU A 187 8.95 -12.85 -36.01
CA LEU A 187 7.69 -13.04 -36.73
C LEU A 187 7.93 -13.77 -38.05
N ALA A 188 6.93 -14.53 -38.50
CA ALA A 188 6.95 -15.12 -39.83
C ALA A 188 7.00 -14.01 -40.91
N PRO A 189 7.70 -14.21 -42.04
CA PRO A 189 7.85 -13.18 -43.07
C PRO A 189 6.53 -12.58 -43.56
N ALA A 190 5.49 -13.40 -43.72
CA ALA A 190 4.16 -12.94 -44.12
C ALA A 190 3.53 -11.97 -43.09
N HIS A 191 3.72 -12.22 -41.80
CA HIS A 191 3.25 -11.31 -40.75
C HIS A 191 4.10 -10.04 -40.66
N GLN A 192 5.41 -10.12 -40.93
CA GLN A 192 6.28 -8.95 -40.99
C GLN A 192 5.85 -8.00 -42.13
N GLU A 193 5.61 -8.55 -43.33
CA GLU A 193 5.11 -7.79 -44.47
C GLU A 193 3.74 -7.16 -44.19
N GLN A 194 2.84 -7.88 -43.52
CA GLN A 194 1.55 -7.34 -43.12
C GLN A 194 1.71 -6.11 -42.19
N VAL A 195 2.54 -6.22 -41.15
CA VAL A 195 2.78 -5.10 -40.21
C VAL A 195 3.39 -3.90 -40.94
N VAL A 196 4.38 -4.13 -41.80
CA VAL A 196 5.02 -3.07 -42.59
C VAL A 196 4.00 -2.40 -43.54
N SER A 197 3.18 -3.19 -44.24
CA SER A 197 2.13 -2.69 -45.12
C SER A 197 1.08 -1.88 -44.37
N GLU A 198 0.63 -2.35 -43.19
CA GLU A 198 -0.31 -1.61 -42.36
C GLU A 198 0.26 -0.26 -41.89
N LEU A 199 1.55 -0.21 -41.55
CA LEU A 199 2.24 1.02 -41.15
C LEU A 199 2.50 1.98 -42.31
N ALA A 200 2.70 1.44 -43.52
CA ALA A 200 2.79 2.23 -44.74
C ALA A 200 1.44 2.86 -45.11
N ASN A 201 0.34 2.12 -44.93
CA ASN A 201 -1.01 2.59 -45.24
C ASN A 201 -1.50 3.68 -44.27
N ASP A 202 -1.14 3.60 -42.99
CA ASP A 202 -1.50 4.62 -42.01
C ASP A 202 -0.34 4.87 -41.01
N PRO A 203 0.50 5.90 -41.28
CA PRO A 203 1.62 6.24 -40.42
C PRO A 203 1.23 6.62 -38.98
N LYS A 204 -0.02 6.99 -38.72
CA LYS A 204 -0.47 7.37 -37.36
C LYS A 204 -0.62 6.16 -36.45
N LEU A 205 -0.69 4.94 -36.99
CA LEU A 205 -0.74 3.71 -36.19
C LEU A 205 0.48 3.55 -35.28
N VAL A 206 1.59 4.19 -35.62
CA VAL A 206 2.81 4.20 -34.81
C VAL A 206 2.57 4.76 -33.40
N TYR A 207 1.65 5.71 -33.23
CA TYR A 207 1.29 6.22 -31.90
C TYR A 207 0.40 5.26 -31.09
N HIS A 208 -0.16 4.23 -31.73
CA HIS A 208 -1.07 3.26 -31.10
C HIS A 208 -0.43 1.88 -30.88
N CYS A 209 0.73 1.62 -31.48
CA CYS A 209 1.44 0.34 -31.44
C CYS A 209 1.97 -0.01 -30.04
N GLY A 210 2.05 0.97 -29.13
CA GLY A 210 2.45 0.75 -27.73
C GLY A 210 3.93 0.39 -27.55
N LEU A 211 4.77 0.64 -28.56
CA LEU A 211 6.21 0.48 -28.46
C LEU A 211 6.79 1.57 -27.56
N THR A 212 7.44 1.20 -26.46
CA THR A 212 8.16 2.13 -25.60
C THR A 212 9.68 2.04 -25.88
N PRO A 213 10.46 3.11 -25.65
CA PRO A 213 11.91 3.09 -25.88
C PRO A 213 12.63 1.93 -25.17
N ARG A 214 12.18 1.56 -23.96
CA ARG A 214 12.74 0.43 -23.20
C ARG A 214 12.63 -0.92 -23.90
N LYS A 215 11.61 -1.10 -24.74
CA LYS A 215 11.37 -2.35 -25.48
C LYS A 215 11.97 -2.33 -26.88
N LEU A 216 12.55 -1.21 -27.30
CA LEU A 216 13.19 -1.08 -28.62
C LEU A 216 14.31 -2.11 -28.82
N PRO A 217 15.21 -2.37 -27.85
CA PRO A 217 16.28 -3.35 -28.04
C PRO A 217 15.74 -4.76 -28.34
N GLU A 218 14.68 -5.18 -27.62
CA GLU A 218 14.01 -6.47 -27.85
C GLU A 218 13.41 -6.56 -29.26
N LEU A 219 12.85 -5.46 -29.77
CA LEU A 219 12.30 -5.40 -31.12
C LEU A 219 13.40 -5.47 -32.18
N VAL A 220 14.51 -4.75 -31.98
CA VAL A 220 15.65 -4.71 -32.89
C VAL A 220 16.28 -6.10 -33.02
N GLU A 221 16.48 -6.81 -31.91
CA GLU A 221 17.09 -8.15 -31.92
C GLU A 221 16.19 -9.21 -32.55
N ASN A 222 14.88 -9.14 -32.34
CA ASN A 222 13.95 -10.15 -32.87
C ASN A 222 13.49 -9.86 -34.30
N ASN A 223 13.27 -8.58 -34.64
CA ASN A 223 12.62 -8.15 -35.88
C ASN A 223 13.17 -6.79 -36.38
N PRO A 224 14.40 -6.74 -36.94
CA PRO A 224 15.04 -5.49 -37.36
C PRO A 224 14.27 -4.74 -38.46
N VAL A 225 13.59 -5.45 -39.37
CA VAL A 225 12.80 -4.83 -40.45
C VAL A 225 11.63 -4.01 -39.90
N ILE A 226 10.92 -4.55 -38.91
CA ILE A 226 9.80 -3.85 -38.26
C ILE A 226 10.33 -2.65 -37.46
N ALA A 227 11.47 -2.80 -36.77
CA ALA A 227 12.10 -1.71 -36.04
C ALA A 227 12.43 -0.51 -36.96
N VAL A 228 12.99 -0.76 -38.15
CA VAL A 228 13.26 0.30 -39.14
C VAL A 228 11.98 1.02 -39.56
N GLU A 229 10.93 0.27 -39.93
CA GLU A 229 9.69 0.89 -40.41
C GLU A 229 9.03 1.74 -39.31
N VAL A 230 9.00 1.24 -38.08
CA VAL A 230 8.45 1.98 -36.92
C VAL A 230 9.26 3.24 -36.64
N LEU A 231 10.60 3.13 -36.57
CA LEU A 231 11.48 4.29 -36.32
C LEU A 231 11.39 5.32 -37.44
N THR A 232 11.29 4.90 -38.70
CA THR A 232 11.11 5.77 -39.87
C THR A 232 9.87 6.65 -39.73
N LYS A 233 8.75 6.11 -39.26
CA LYS A 233 7.54 6.92 -39.02
C LYS A 233 7.63 7.80 -37.78
N PHE A 234 8.43 7.39 -36.79
CA PHE A 234 8.67 8.18 -35.58
C PHE A 234 9.65 9.34 -35.77
N VAL A 235 10.45 9.41 -36.84
CA VAL A 235 11.51 10.45 -36.99
C VAL A 235 10.99 11.88 -36.80
N ASN A 236 9.77 12.18 -37.26
CA ASN A 236 9.18 13.52 -37.12
C ASN A 236 8.48 13.75 -35.77
N SER A 237 8.44 12.75 -34.89
CA SER A 237 7.85 12.84 -33.56
C SER A 237 8.83 13.48 -32.57
N PRO A 238 8.37 14.34 -31.64
CA PRO A 238 9.24 14.88 -30.59
C PRO A 238 9.79 13.79 -29.64
N GLU A 239 9.18 12.61 -29.60
CA GLU A 239 9.61 11.49 -28.73
C GLU A 239 10.80 10.71 -29.30
N ILE A 240 11.17 10.92 -30.57
CA ILE A 240 12.23 10.13 -31.26
C ILE A 240 13.59 10.21 -30.55
N ALA A 241 13.90 11.33 -29.90
CA ALA A 241 15.17 11.55 -29.22
C ALA A 241 15.45 10.46 -28.17
N GLU A 242 14.42 9.98 -27.46
CA GLU A 242 14.57 8.93 -26.46
C GLU A 242 14.80 7.56 -27.11
N TYR A 243 14.17 7.28 -28.26
CA TYR A 243 14.44 6.07 -29.02
C TYR A 243 15.87 6.06 -29.57
N PHE A 244 16.35 7.19 -30.09
CA PHE A 244 17.75 7.35 -30.52
C PHE A 244 18.72 7.18 -29.36
N ARG A 245 18.42 7.72 -28.18
CA ARG A 245 19.23 7.51 -26.97
C ARG A 245 19.35 6.02 -26.64
N VAL A 246 18.26 5.26 -26.69
CA VAL A 246 18.29 3.81 -26.47
C VAL A 246 19.05 3.10 -27.59
N LEU A 247 18.87 3.52 -28.84
CA LEU A 247 19.55 2.98 -30.03
C LEU A 247 21.07 3.20 -29.97
N VAL A 248 21.55 4.31 -29.40
CA VAL A 248 22.99 4.49 -29.17
C VAL A 248 23.50 3.62 -28.03
N ASN A 249 22.74 3.46 -26.96
CA ASN A 249 23.21 2.75 -25.75
C ASN A 249 23.02 1.23 -25.78
N MET A 250 22.36 0.68 -26.80
CA MET A 250 22.21 -0.77 -26.95
C MET A 250 23.54 -1.45 -27.28
N GLU A 251 23.65 -2.75 -26.95
CA GLU A 251 24.83 -3.53 -27.32
C GLU A 251 25.00 -3.57 -28.84
N MET A 252 26.25 -3.45 -29.28
CA MET A 252 26.58 -3.48 -30.70
C MET A 252 26.32 -4.88 -31.27
N SER A 253 25.36 -4.99 -32.20
CA SER A 253 24.97 -6.24 -32.85
C SER A 253 24.78 -6.03 -34.35
N LEU A 254 24.68 -7.14 -35.11
CA LEU A 254 24.39 -7.08 -36.54
C LEU A 254 23.03 -6.41 -36.79
N HIS A 255 22.00 -6.79 -36.02
CA HIS A 255 20.65 -6.24 -36.16
C HIS A 255 20.63 -4.74 -35.84
N SER A 256 21.35 -4.36 -34.79
CA SER A 256 21.43 -2.97 -34.33
C SER A 256 22.08 -2.07 -35.39
N MET A 257 23.18 -2.51 -36.00
CA MET A 257 23.82 -1.80 -37.12
C MET A 257 23.01 -1.83 -38.41
N GLU A 258 22.31 -2.93 -38.71
CA GLU A 258 21.42 -3.02 -39.87
C GLU A 258 20.31 -1.98 -39.79
N VAL A 259 19.71 -1.82 -38.61
CA VAL A 259 18.67 -0.82 -38.36
C VAL A 259 19.21 0.59 -38.60
N VAL A 260 20.36 0.96 -38.02
CA VAL A 260 20.95 2.29 -38.24
C VAL A 260 21.31 2.51 -39.72
N ASN A 261 21.92 1.52 -40.38
CA ASN A 261 22.31 1.63 -41.79
C ASN A 261 21.10 1.77 -42.74
N ARG A 262 19.97 1.14 -42.43
CA ARG A 262 18.74 1.34 -43.21
C ARG A 262 18.06 2.66 -42.88
N LEU A 263 18.05 3.08 -41.63
CA LEU A 263 17.45 4.36 -41.24
C LEU A 263 18.17 5.54 -41.89
N THR A 264 19.51 5.52 -41.94
CA THR A 264 20.30 6.57 -42.60
C THR A 264 20.09 6.64 -44.12
N GLN A 265 19.59 5.57 -44.74
CA GLN A 265 19.21 5.55 -46.16
C GLN A 265 17.75 5.95 -46.40
N ALA A 266 16.89 5.79 -45.40
CA ALA A 266 15.46 6.06 -45.51
C ALA A 266 15.09 7.49 -45.11
N VAL A 267 15.81 8.09 -44.16
CA VAL A 267 15.50 9.41 -43.60
C VAL A 267 16.79 10.17 -43.28
N ASP A 268 16.74 11.49 -43.44
CA ASP A 268 17.82 12.39 -42.99
C ASP A 268 17.86 12.43 -41.46
N LEU A 269 18.84 11.72 -40.88
CA LEU A 269 19.07 11.69 -39.44
C LEU A 269 19.98 12.85 -39.02
N PRO A 270 19.82 13.39 -37.79
CA PRO A 270 20.74 14.38 -37.24
C PRO A 270 22.18 13.86 -37.20
N THR A 271 23.13 14.67 -37.66
CA THR A 271 24.56 14.31 -37.67
C THR A 271 25.10 14.03 -36.27
N GLU A 272 24.62 14.76 -35.25
CA GLU A 272 24.95 14.53 -33.84
C GLU A 272 24.64 13.09 -33.40
N PHE A 273 23.49 12.55 -33.80
CA PHE A 273 23.12 11.16 -33.50
C PHE A 273 24.08 10.18 -34.17
N ILE A 274 24.40 10.40 -35.45
CA ILE A 274 25.31 9.52 -36.20
C ILE A 274 26.71 9.54 -35.59
N HIS A 275 27.23 10.72 -35.25
CA HIS A 275 28.56 10.88 -34.65
C HIS A 275 28.61 10.18 -33.29
N MET A 276 27.62 10.41 -32.42
CA MET A 276 27.53 9.76 -31.13
C MET A 276 27.43 8.23 -31.24
N TYR A 277 26.69 7.72 -32.24
CA TYR A 277 26.63 6.28 -32.52
C TYR A 277 28.00 5.73 -32.95
N ILE A 278 28.72 6.43 -33.83
CA ILE A 278 30.06 6.01 -34.29
C ILE A 278 31.06 5.99 -33.13
N THR A 279 31.11 7.04 -32.31
CA THR A 279 31.97 7.10 -31.13
C THR A 279 31.67 5.95 -30.17
N ASN A 280 30.39 5.61 -29.96
CA ASN A 280 30.02 4.45 -29.16
C ASN A 280 30.45 3.12 -29.81
N CYS A 281 30.36 2.99 -31.14
CA CYS A 281 30.84 1.81 -31.87
C CYS A 281 32.36 1.60 -31.66
N ILE A 282 33.14 2.66 -31.80
CA ILE A 282 34.61 2.65 -31.66
C ILE A 282 34.98 2.32 -30.21
N SER A 283 34.42 3.04 -29.25
CA SER A 283 34.62 2.81 -27.81
C SER A 283 34.24 1.38 -27.39
N SER A 284 33.16 0.83 -27.96
CA SER A 284 32.73 -0.55 -27.69
C SER A 284 33.74 -1.57 -28.24
N CYS A 285 34.35 -1.32 -29.41
CA CYS A 285 35.38 -2.19 -29.97
C CYS A 285 36.64 -2.22 -29.10
N GLU A 286 37.06 -1.09 -28.54
CA GLU A 286 38.26 -1.00 -27.68
C GLU A 286 38.09 -1.75 -26.35
N ASN A 287 36.87 -1.75 -25.79
CA ASN A 287 36.60 -2.32 -24.47
C ASN A 287 36.32 -3.83 -24.46
N ILE A 288 36.17 -4.48 -25.62
CA ILE A 288 35.94 -5.93 -25.71
C ILE A 288 37.22 -6.70 -25.41
N LYS A 289 37.17 -7.56 -24.38
CA LYS A 289 38.30 -8.39 -23.93
C LYS A 289 38.59 -9.57 -24.86
N ASP A 290 37.56 -10.15 -25.48
CA ASP A 290 37.71 -11.29 -26.37
C ASP A 290 38.17 -10.83 -27.76
N LYS A 291 39.43 -11.11 -28.08
CA LYS A 291 40.06 -10.74 -29.34
C LYS A 291 39.36 -11.32 -30.58
N TYR A 292 38.76 -12.51 -30.48
CA TYR A 292 38.03 -13.09 -31.59
C TYR A 292 36.75 -12.30 -31.88
N MET A 293 35.97 -12.01 -30.83
CA MET A 293 34.75 -11.23 -30.92
C MET A 293 35.03 -9.78 -31.33
N GLN A 294 36.09 -9.17 -30.77
CA GLN A 294 36.56 -7.84 -31.16
C GLN A 294 36.88 -7.77 -32.65
N ASN A 295 37.68 -8.70 -33.18
CA ASN A 295 37.99 -8.74 -34.61
C ASN A 295 36.72 -8.84 -35.47
N ARG A 296 35.71 -9.59 -35.01
CA ARG A 296 34.45 -9.75 -35.72
C ARG A 296 33.63 -8.46 -35.70
N LEU A 297 33.56 -7.77 -34.57
CA LEU A 297 32.85 -6.49 -34.45
C LEU A 297 33.55 -5.39 -35.24
N VAL A 298 34.89 -5.30 -35.18
CA VAL A 298 35.66 -4.31 -35.94
C VAL A 298 35.41 -4.47 -37.45
N ARG A 299 35.33 -5.71 -37.96
CA ARG A 299 34.96 -5.95 -39.37
C ARG A 299 33.58 -5.39 -39.70
N LEU A 300 32.60 -5.60 -38.82
CA LEU A 300 31.23 -5.12 -39.00
C LEU A 300 31.17 -3.58 -38.98
N VAL A 301 31.83 -2.94 -38.00
CA VAL A 301 31.96 -1.47 -37.91
C VAL A 301 32.64 -0.91 -39.15
N CYS A 302 33.71 -1.55 -39.65
CA CYS A 302 34.39 -1.09 -40.87
C CYS A 302 33.47 -1.11 -42.09
N VAL A 303 32.68 -2.17 -42.28
CA VAL A 303 31.71 -2.27 -43.38
C VAL A 303 30.60 -1.22 -43.23
N PHE A 304 30.12 -1.00 -42.01
CA PHE A 304 29.13 0.03 -41.70
C PHE A 304 29.65 1.44 -42.01
N LEU A 305 30.85 1.80 -41.54
CA LEU A 305 31.48 3.10 -41.83
C LEU A 305 31.72 3.28 -43.34
N GLN A 306 32.18 2.23 -44.04
CA GLN A 306 32.31 2.28 -45.51
C GLN A 306 30.96 2.56 -46.20
N SER A 307 29.85 2.00 -45.69
CA SER A 307 28.50 2.28 -46.20
C SER A 307 28.12 3.76 -46.03
N LEU A 308 28.32 4.32 -44.84
CA LEU A 308 27.99 5.72 -44.55
C LEU A 308 28.83 6.71 -45.39
N ILE A 309 30.12 6.42 -45.57
CA ILE A 309 31.04 7.23 -46.38
C ILE A 309 30.65 7.17 -47.86
N ARG A 310 30.40 5.97 -48.41
CA ARG A 310 30.04 5.81 -49.83
C ARG A 310 28.73 6.49 -50.18
N ASN A 311 27.77 6.47 -49.26
CA ASN A 311 26.47 7.12 -49.44
C ASN A 311 26.51 8.63 -49.14
N LYS A 312 27.67 9.20 -48.77
CA LYS A 312 27.86 10.62 -48.43
C LYS A 312 26.95 11.12 -47.30
N ILE A 313 26.66 10.24 -46.33
CA ILE A 313 25.80 10.57 -45.19
C ILE A 313 26.58 11.37 -44.13
N ILE A 314 27.89 11.19 -44.07
CA ILE A 314 28.79 11.82 -43.09
C ILE A 314 29.71 12.80 -43.80
N ASP A 315 29.91 13.98 -43.21
CA ASP A 315 31.03 14.84 -43.57
C ASP A 315 32.32 14.27 -42.97
N VAL A 316 33.22 13.83 -43.85
CA VAL A 316 34.43 13.08 -43.51
C VAL A 316 35.36 13.92 -42.63
N GLN A 317 35.27 15.25 -42.70
CA GLN A 317 36.16 16.18 -42.00
C GLN A 317 36.03 16.11 -40.46
N ASP A 318 34.81 15.99 -39.95
CA ASP A 318 34.56 16.04 -38.50
C ASP A 318 34.94 14.73 -37.77
N LEU A 319 34.88 13.61 -38.49
CA LEU A 319 35.14 12.27 -37.96
C LEU A 319 36.50 11.69 -38.40
N PHE A 320 37.26 12.43 -39.21
CA PHE A 320 38.47 11.91 -39.83
C PHE A 320 39.47 11.39 -38.80
N ILE A 321 39.77 12.19 -37.77
CA ILE A 321 40.80 11.88 -36.77
C ILE A 321 40.41 10.64 -35.97
N GLU A 322 39.16 10.54 -35.52
CA GLU A 322 38.66 9.43 -34.71
C GLU A 322 38.65 8.12 -35.51
N VAL A 323 38.10 8.15 -36.73
CA VAL A 323 38.02 6.96 -37.58
C VAL A 323 39.41 6.54 -38.08
N GLN A 324 40.31 7.50 -38.34
CA GLN A 324 41.69 7.23 -38.74
C GLN A 324 42.47 6.55 -37.60
N ALA A 325 42.35 7.07 -36.37
CA ALA A 325 42.97 6.47 -35.19
C ALA A 325 42.49 5.02 -34.99
N PHE A 326 41.18 4.78 -35.08
CA PHE A 326 40.59 3.44 -35.04
C PHE A 326 41.16 2.52 -36.12
N CYS A 327 41.26 2.99 -37.37
CA CYS A 327 41.82 2.19 -38.46
C CYS A 327 43.30 1.83 -38.26
N ILE A 328 44.08 2.71 -37.63
CA ILE A 328 45.50 2.48 -37.32
C ILE A 328 45.63 1.43 -36.22
N GLU A 329 44.85 1.56 -35.15
CA GLU A 329 44.85 0.62 -34.02
C GLU A 329 44.51 -0.80 -34.49
N PHE A 330 43.47 -0.93 -35.32
CA PHE A 330 43.02 -2.22 -35.86
C PHE A 330 43.58 -2.55 -37.25
N SER A 331 44.71 -1.94 -37.63
CA SER A 331 45.33 -2.07 -38.97
C SER A 331 45.65 -3.50 -39.41
N ARG A 332 45.77 -4.45 -38.47
CA ARG A 332 45.94 -5.88 -38.76
C ARG A 332 44.71 -6.52 -39.43
N ILE A 333 43.55 -5.89 -39.30
CA ILE A 333 42.30 -6.33 -39.90
C ILE A 333 42.19 -5.74 -41.31
N ARG A 334 41.92 -6.60 -42.30
CA ARG A 334 41.90 -6.24 -43.72
C ARG A 334 40.87 -5.14 -44.02
N GLU A 335 39.72 -5.21 -43.37
CA GLU A 335 38.60 -4.28 -43.50
C GLU A 335 38.96 -2.88 -42.99
N ALA A 336 39.69 -2.78 -41.87
CA ALA A 336 40.19 -1.52 -41.31
C ALA A 336 41.24 -0.89 -42.23
N ALA A 337 42.20 -1.69 -42.73
CA ALA A 337 43.16 -1.22 -43.72
C ALA A 337 42.49 -0.79 -45.04
N GLY A 338 41.36 -1.41 -45.41
CA GLY A 338 40.54 -1.02 -46.55
C GLY A 338 39.84 0.32 -46.33
N LEU A 339 39.25 0.52 -45.15
CA LEU A 339 38.60 1.76 -44.75
C LEU A 339 39.59 2.93 -44.71
N PHE A 340 40.79 2.72 -44.16
CA PHE A 340 41.85 3.75 -44.13
C PHE A 340 42.23 4.25 -45.53
N ARG A 341 42.38 3.34 -46.50
CA ARG A 341 42.68 3.71 -47.89
C ARG A 341 41.55 4.49 -48.53
N LEU A 342 40.29 4.13 -48.23
CA LEU A 342 39.12 4.86 -48.71
C LEU A 342 39.09 6.29 -48.16
N LEU A 343 39.33 6.46 -46.85
CA LEU A 343 39.39 7.77 -46.20
C LEU A 343 40.49 8.64 -46.80
N LYS A 344 41.69 8.08 -46.97
CA LYS A 344 42.82 8.82 -47.57
C LYS A 344 42.55 9.23 -49.02
N ALA A 345 41.94 8.34 -49.83
CA ALA A 345 41.59 8.66 -51.21
C ALA A 345 40.55 9.79 -51.31
N LEU A 346 39.66 9.92 -50.32
CA LEU A 346 38.68 11.00 -50.26
C LEU A 346 39.33 12.32 -49.81
N ASP A 347 40.22 12.26 -48.83
CA ASP A 347 41.01 13.40 -48.36
C ASP A 347 41.85 14.01 -49.51
N ASP A 348 42.61 13.16 -50.22
CA ASP A 348 43.40 13.54 -51.39
C ASP A 348 42.53 14.15 -52.52
N SER A 349 41.25 13.78 -52.61
CA SER A 349 40.31 14.30 -53.63
C SER A 349 39.72 15.67 -53.26
N VAL A 350 39.61 15.99 -51.96
CA VAL A 350 39.11 17.27 -51.47
C VAL A 350 40.18 18.35 -51.61
N GLU A 351 41.45 18.01 -51.39
CA GLU A 351 42.58 18.95 -51.60
C GLU A 351 42.81 19.27 -53.09
N ALA A 352 42.33 18.44 -54.02
CA ALA A 352 42.59 18.58 -55.45
C ALA A 352 41.61 19.50 -56.21
N THR A 353 40.59 20.09 -55.57
CA THR A 353 39.74 21.10 -56.23
C THR A 353 40.41 22.48 -56.21
N PRO A 354 40.90 23.00 -57.36
CA PRO A 354 41.50 24.33 -57.40
C PRO A 354 40.41 25.39 -57.22
N THR A 355 40.66 26.33 -56.31
CA THR A 355 39.92 27.58 -56.14
C THR A 355 39.69 28.23 -57.51
N PRO A 356 38.45 28.58 -57.89
CA PRO A 356 38.23 29.32 -59.13
C PRO A 356 38.85 30.70 -58.94
N ALA A 357 39.88 30.99 -59.74
CA ALA A 357 40.49 32.30 -59.83
C ALA A 357 39.40 33.33 -60.16
N ALA A 358 39.24 34.30 -59.25
CA ALA A 358 38.42 35.47 -59.46
C ALA A 358 38.79 36.14 -60.79
N THR A 359 37.79 36.36 -61.65
CA THR A 359 37.89 37.28 -62.78
C THR A 359 36.75 38.27 -62.71
#